data_AF-A0A817ECP9-F1
#
_entry.id   AF-A0A817ECP9-F1
#
_cell.length_a   1.000
_cell.length_b   1.000
_cell.length_c   1.000
_cell.angle_alpha   90.00
_cell.angle_beta   90.00
_cell.angle_gamma   90.00
#
_symmetry.space_group_name_H-M   'P 1'
#
loop_
_entity.id
_entity.type
_entity.pdbx_description
1 polymer ?
#
loop_
_entity_poly.entity_id
_entity_poly.type
_entity_poly.pdbx_seq_one_letter_code
_entity_poly.pdbx_strand_id
1 'polypeptide(L)'
;MPLSSSDRFRIFKAKLNLDENKSLLQKFREKDAAKHRKIRQLIKQDPIKLEKIRAQNRARQAKRLLKLASEKLNSQLNNLTLLSKPGQPTSLYKCPQTLAKAVHRSERSLPASPTRKKEIIRHLAIKHGVLTTPPMPAKPTNDPSEATKNKAVQFYQIDEISSVATGKKDIVIVKLPDGSNIKVQK
;
A
#
# COMPACT_ATOMS: atom_id res chain seq x y z
N MET A 1 -10.36 7.09 33.60
CA MET A 1 -10.29 7.94 32.38
C MET A 1 -11.65 8.57 32.16
N PRO A 2 -11.80 9.90 32.14
CA PRO A 2 -13.07 10.55 31.82
C PRO A 2 -13.46 10.28 30.35
N LEU A 3 -14.76 10.13 30.08
CA LEU A 3 -15.27 9.86 28.73
C LEU A 3 -14.98 11.02 27.76
N SER A 4 -14.57 10.67 26.54
CA SER A 4 -14.43 11.63 25.42
C SER A 4 -15.76 12.33 25.14
N SER A 5 -15.69 13.54 24.58
CA SER A 5 -16.88 14.28 24.11
C SER A 5 -17.67 13.49 23.06
N SER A 6 -16.98 12.74 22.18
CA SER A 6 -17.61 11.87 21.17
C SER A 6 -18.45 10.78 21.82
N ASP A 7 -17.93 10.18 22.89
CA ASP A 7 -18.53 9.02 23.52
C ASP A 7 -19.72 9.44 24.38
N ARG A 8 -19.60 10.58 25.07
CA ARG A 8 -20.74 11.23 25.74
C ARG A 8 -21.88 11.54 24.77
N PHE A 9 -21.57 12.04 23.58
CA PHE A 9 -22.56 12.32 22.55
C PHE A 9 -23.21 11.04 21.98
N ARG A 10 -22.40 9.98 21.81
CA ARG A 10 -22.88 8.68 21.31
C ARG A 10 -23.81 7.99 22.31
N ILE A 11 -23.47 8.04 23.60
CA ILE A 11 -24.32 7.54 24.69
C ILE A 11 -25.62 8.34 24.78
N PHE A 12 -25.54 9.67 24.68
CA PHE A 12 -26.72 10.53 24.66
C PHE A 12 -27.66 10.22 23.48
N LYS A 13 -27.11 10.05 22.28
CA LYS A 13 -27.87 9.62 21.08
C LYS A 13 -28.52 8.26 21.27
N ALA A 14 -27.81 7.29 21.88
CA ALA A 14 -28.36 5.98 22.16
C ALA A 14 -29.54 6.04 23.15
N LYS A 15 -29.41 6.84 24.22
CA LYS A 15 -30.49 7.06 25.21
C LYS A 15 -31.72 7.73 24.60
N LEU A 16 -31.55 8.63 23.64
CA LEU A 16 -32.65 9.28 22.92
C LEU A 16 -33.42 8.35 21.99
N ASN A 17 -32.81 7.25 21.54
CA ASN A 17 -33.45 6.30 20.63
C ASN A 17 -34.20 5.16 21.34
N LEU A 18 -34.14 5.09 22.67
CA LEU A 18 -34.92 4.15 23.47
C LEU A 18 -36.43 4.44 23.31
N ASP A 19 -37.24 3.40 23.21
CA ASP A 19 -38.69 3.50 22.94
C ASP A 19 -39.44 4.39 23.94
N GLU A 20 -39.03 4.35 25.21
CA GLU A 20 -39.55 5.19 26.30
C GLU A 20 -39.37 6.70 26.02
N ASN A 21 -38.32 7.09 25.31
CA ASN A 21 -37.99 8.47 25.01
C ASN A 21 -38.44 8.92 23.62
N LYS A 22 -38.95 8.02 22.77
CA LYS A 22 -39.35 8.35 21.39
C LYS A 22 -40.50 9.37 21.36
N SER A 23 -41.50 9.22 22.24
CA SER A 23 -42.63 10.17 22.34
C SER A 23 -42.17 11.56 22.77
N LEU A 24 -41.28 11.65 23.76
CA LEU A 24 -40.70 12.90 24.22
C LEU A 24 -39.83 13.55 23.12
N LEU A 25 -38.97 12.77 22.47
CA LEU A 25 -38.11 13.20 21.37
C LEU A 25 -38.93 13.73 20.19
N GLN A 26 -40.05 13.09 19.88
CA GLN A 26 -40.95 13.53 18.82
C GLN A 26 -41.59 14.87 19.16
N LYS A 27 -42.10 15.07 20.38
CA LYS A 27 -42.60 16.38 20.84
C LYS A 27 -41.53 17.47 20.80
N PHE A 28 -40.28 17.14 21.16
CA PHE A 28 -39.15 18.08 21.04
C PHE A 28 -38.88 18.45 19.58
N ARG A 29 -38.85 17.47 18.67
CA ARG A 29 -38.66 17.71 17.23
C ARG A 29 -39.78 18.55 16.64
N GLU A 30 -41.03 18.28 17.01
CA GLU A 30 -42.20 19.03 16.56
C GLU A 30 -42.18 20.48 17.06
N LYS A 31 -41.86 20.68 18.35
CA LYS A 31 -41.69 22.03 18.94
C LYS A 31 -40.58 22.82 18.25
N ASP A 32 -39.45 22.17 17.99
CA ASP A 32 -38.31 22.81 17.32
C ASP A 32 -38.66 23.13 15.85
N ALA A 33 -39.29 22.19 15.14
CA ALA A 33 -39.78 22.40 13.78
C ALA A 33 -40.79 23.55 13.71
N ALA A 34 -41.73 23.64 14.65
CA ALA A 34 -42.71 24.72 14.75
C ALA A 34 -42.03 26.07 15.01
N LYS A 35 -41.05 26.12 15.93
CA LYS A 35 -40.25 27.33 16.19
C LYS A 35 -39.51 27.79 14.93
N HIS A 36 -38.87 26.87 14.22
CA HIS A 36 -38.19 27.17 12.96
C HIS A 36 -39.14 27.61 11.85
N ARG A 37 -40.35 27.03 11.76
CA ARG A 37 -41.39 27.49 10.83
C ARG A 37 -41.82 28.93 11.14
N LYS A 38 -42.09 29.27 12.41
CA LYS A 38 -42.44 30.63 12.84
C LYS A 38 -41.33 31.63 12.51
N ILE A 39 -40.08 31.30 12.82
CA ILE A 39 -38.92 32.14 12.50
C ILE A 39 -38.83 32.38 10.99
N ARG A 40 -38.98 31.35 10.16
CA ARG A 40 -38.96 31.49 8.69
C ARG A 40 -40.08 32.38 8.18
N GLN A 41 -41.28 32.28 8.76
CA GLN A 41 -42.41 33.15 8.40
C GLN A 41 -42.15 34.61 8.77
N LEU A 42 -41.68 34.87 10.00
CA LEU A 42 -41.34 36.23 10.45
C LEU A 42 -40.24 36.88 9.60
N ILE A 43 -39.22 36.10 9.22
CA ILE A 43 -38.15 36.58 8.34
C ILE A 43 -38.68 36.87 6.93
N LYS A 44 -39.65 36.09 6.44
CA LYS A 44 -40.25 36.30 5.11
C LYS A 44 -41.15 37.54 5.06
N GLN A 45 -41.80 37.88 6.17
CA GLN A 45 -42.68 39.04 6.29
C GLN A 45 -41.91 40.37 6.41
N ASP A 46 -40.72 40.36 7.04
CA ASP A 46 -39.90 41.56 7.25
C ASP A 46 -38.67 41.60 6.32
N PRO A 47 -38.72 42.31 5.18
CA PRO A 47 -37.60 42.37 4.23
C PRO A 47 -36.31 42.97 4.86
N ILE A 48 -36.46 43.96 5.74
CA ILE A 48 -35.35 44.61 6.45
C ILE A 48 -34.62 43.62 7.38
N LYS A 49 -35.36 42.76 8.08
CA LYS A 49 -34.74 41.73 8.95
C LYS A 49 -34.03 40.66 8.14
N LEU A 50 -34.61 40.25 7.01
CA LEU A 50 -33.99 39.32 6.08
C LEU A 50 -32.65 39.85 5.54
N GLU A 51 -32.58 41.12 5.16
CA GLU A 51 -31.35 41.74 4.71
C GLU A 51 -30.27 41.81 5.79
N LYS A 52 -30.64 42.16 7.04
CA LYS A 52 -29.72 42.13 8.19
C LYS A 52 -29.13 40.73 8.42
N ILE A 53 -29.94 39.68 8.34
CA ILE A 53 -29.49 38.29 8.46
C ILE A 53 -28.54 37.91 7.31
N ARG A 54 -28.88 38.28 6.07
CA ARG A 54 -28.02 38.04 4.90
C ARG A 54 -26.68 38.77 5.02
N ALA A 55 -26.68 40.03 5.45
CA ALA A 55 -25.47 40.80 5.68
C ALA A 55 -24.59 40.16 6.77
N GLN A 56 -25.20 39.73 7.88
CA GLN A 56 -24.46 39.04 8.95
C GLN A 56 -23.86 37.72 8.48
N ASN A 57 -24.60 36.93 7.69
CA ASN A 57 -24.09 35.68 7.12
C ASN A 57 -22.93 35.93 6.13
N ARG A 58 -23.04 36.95 5.27
CA ARG A 58 -21.95 37.39 4.39
C ARG A 58 -20.70 37.75 5.19
N ALA A 59 -20.84 38.54 6.26
CA ALA A 59 -19.72 38.92 7.13
C ALA A 59 -19.08 37.71 7.82
N ARG A 60 -19.87 36.75 8.33
CA ARG A 60 -19.35 35.50 8.92
C ARG A 60 -18.57 34.67 7.89
N GLN A 61 -19.10 34.56 6.68
CA GLN A 61 -18.45 33.83 5.60
C GLN A 61 -17.14 34.50 5.19
N ALA A 62 -17.12 35.82 5.04
CA ALA A 62 -15.91 36.59 4.74
C ALA A 62 -14.82 36.37 5.80
N LYS A 63 -15.16 36.48 7.10
CA LYS A 63 -14.21 36.19 8.19
C LYS A 63 -13.66 34.77 8.13
N ARG A 64 -14.51 33.78 7.84
CA ARG A 64 -14.07 32.37 7.69
C ARG A 64 -13.12 32.20 6.51
N LEU A 65 -13.40 32.82 5.37
CA LEU A 65 -12.53 32.76 4.19
C LEU A 65 -11.18 33.42 4.46
N LEU A 66 -11.16 34.58 5.12
CA LEU A 66 -9.92 35.25 5.52
C LEU A 66 -9.08 34.36 6.44
N LYS A 67 -9.70 33.73 7.45
CA LYS A 67 -9.02 32.79 8.34
C LYS A 67 -8.41 31.61 7.59
N LEU A 68 -9.17 31.01 6.67
CA LEU A 68 -8.67 29.90 5.83
C LEU A 68 -7.54 30.35 4.90
N ALA A 69 -7.59 31.58 4.39
CA ALA A 69 -6.52 32.14 3.57
C ALA A 69 -5.24 32.36 4.39
N SER A 70 -5.34 32.90 5.60
CA SER A 70 -4.19 33.05 6.49
C SER A 70 -3.59 31.71 6.93
N GLU A 71 -4.43 30.71 7.21
CA GLU A 71 -3.96 29.35 7.54
C GLU A 71 -3.24 28.70 6.36
N LYS A 72 -3.71 28.90 5.13
CA LYS A 72 -3.04 28.40 3.92
C LYS A 72 -1.65 29.02 3.75
N LEU A 73 -1.52 30.35 3.90
CA LEU A 73 -0.22 31.03 3.80
C LEU A 73 0.74 30.53 4.88
N ASN A 74 0.29 30.42 6.13
CA ASN A 74 1.12 29.90 7.22
C ASN A 74 1.54 28.43 6.98
N SER A 75 0.66 27.61 6.42
CA SER A 75 1.02 26.24 6.04
C SER A 75 2.06 26.18 4.93
N GLN A 76 2.02 27.11 3.96
CA GLN A 76 3.02 27.20 2.90
C GLN A 76 4.38 27.66 3.45
N LEU A 77 4.37 28.66 4.33
CA LEU A 77 5.57 29.17 4.99
C LEU A 77 6.27 28.06 5.81
N ASN A 78 5.50 27.32 6.63
CA ASN A 78 6.05 26.22 7.44
C ASN A 78 6.62 25.08 6.59
N ASN A 79 6.03 24.79 5.43
CA ASN A 79 6.57 23.77 4.51
C ASN A 79 7.90 24.21 3.90
N LEU A 80 8.06 25.50 3.58
CA LEU A 80 9.33 26.05 3.06
C LEU A 80 10.44 26.01 4.13
N THR A 81 10.12 26.25 5.39
CA THR A 81 11.10 26.19 6.50
C THR A 81 11.55 24.76 6.84
N LEU A 82 10.70 23.75 6.60
CA LEU A 82 11.07 22.34 6.80
C LEU A 82 12.00 21.79 5.70
N LEU A 83 11.98 22.37 4.50
CA LEU A 83 12.82 21.99 3.37
C LEU A 83 14.28 22.47 3.48
N SER A 84 14.61 23.37 4.43
CA SER A 84 15.93 23.98 4.53
C SER A 84 16.88 23.35 5.56
N LYS A 85 16.45 22.33 6.30
CA LYS A 85 17.32 21.61 7.26
C LYS A 85 17.89 20.33 6.65
N PRO A 86 19.21 20.24 6.40
CA PRO A 86 19.82 18.99 5.97
C PRO A 86 19.73 17.96 7.10
N GLY A 87 19.16 16.78 6.80
CA GLY A 87 19.12 15.64 7.73
C GLY A 87 17.82 15.41 8.51
N GLN A 88 16.79 16.27 8.38
CA GLN A 88 15.45 15.92 8.86
C GLN A 88 14.63 15.27 7.74
N PRO A 89 13.93 14.14 8.00
CA PRO A 89 13.01 13.58 7.03
C PRO A 89 11.90 14.60 6.78
N THR A 90 11.96 15.26 5.64
CA THR A 90 10.92 16.13 5.15
C THR A 90 9.68 15.27 4.93
N SER A 91 8.71 15.34 5.83
CA SER A 91 7.39 14.79 5.54
C SER A 91 6.82 15.58 4.37
N LEU A 92 6.95 15.04 3.16
CA LEU A 92 6.40 15.59 1.91
C LEU A 92 4.88 15.84 2.00
N TYR A 93 4.21 15.22 2.98
CA TYR A 93 2.77 15.32 3.19
C TYR A 93 2.42 16.33 4.28
N LYS A 94 1.42 17.17 3.99
CA LYS A 94 0.95 18.27 4.86
C LYS A 94 0.34 17.79 6.18
N CYS A 95 -0.28 16.61 6.19
CA CYS A 95 -0.87 16.01 7.37
C CYS A 95 -0.94 14.47 7.25
N PRO A 96 -1.10 13.75 8.37
CA PRO A 96 -1.22 12.29 8.37
C PRO A 96 -2.34 11.77 7.48
N GLN A 97 -3.45 12.51 7.36
CA GLN A 97 -4.57 12.13 6.51
C GLN A 97 -4.22 12.18 5.01
N THR A 98 -3.36 13.13 4.60
CA THR A 98 -2.87 13.19 3.22
C THR A 98 -1.90 12.07 2.89
N LEU A 99 -1.05 11.69 3.85
CA LEU A 99 -0.20 10.51 3.73
C LEU A 99 -1.04 9.24 3.58
N ALA A 100 -2.02 9.03 4.47
CA ALA A 100 -2.90 7.86 4.41
C ALA A 100 -3.65 7.76 3.07
N LYS A 101 -4.13 8.89 2.52
CA LYS A 101 -4.74 8.93 1.20
C LYS A 101 -3.77 8.53 0.08
N ALA A 102 -2.52 8.99 0.14
CA ALA A 102 -1.50 8.62 -0.83
C ALA A 102 -1.17 7.13 -0.75
N VAL A 103 -1.01 6.59 0.47
CA VAL A 103 -0.79 5.16 0.73
C VAL A 103 -1.94 4.32 0.18
N HIS A 104 -3.20 4.66 0.48
CA HIS A 104 -4.33 3.90 -0.05
C HIS A 104 -4.44 3.94 -1.58
N ARG A 105 -4.04 5.05 -2.22
CA ARG A 105 -4.00 5.12 -3.69
C ARG A 105 -2.90 4.24 -4.26
N SER A 106 -1.70 4.27 -3.69
CA SER A 106 -0.59 3.45 -4.17
C SER A 106 -0.85 1.96 -3.94
N GLU A 107 -1.48 1.58 -2.83
CA GLU A 107 -1.85 0.19 -2.55
C GLU A 107 -2.82 -0.40 -3.59
N ARG A 108 -3.78 0.39 -4.09
CA ARG A 108 -4.71 -0.06 -5.12
C ARG A 108 -4.04 -0.32 -6.47
N SER A 109 -2.93 0.35 -6.74
CA SER A 109 -2.14 0.16 -7.96
C SER A 109 -1.16 -1.00 -7.87
N LEU A 110 -0.96 -1.59 -6.69
CA LEU A 110 -0.08 -2.74 -6.51
C LEU A 110 -0.80 -4.05 -6.86
N PRO A 111 -0.05 -5.08 -7.31
CA PRO A 111 -0.64 -6.39 -7.59
C PRO A 111 -1.21 -7.02 -6.32
N ALA A 112 -2.29 -7.80 -6.49
CA ALA A 112 -2.96 -8.50 -5.38
C ALA A 112 -2.07 -9.57 -4.71
N SER A 113 -1.11 -10.13 -5.45
CA SER A 113 -0.18 -11.14 -4.94
C SER A 113 0.77 -10.54 -3.88
N PRO A 114 0.81 -11.10 -2.65
CA PRO A 114 1.61 -10.53 -1.55
C PRO A 114 3.11 -10.59 -1.82
N THR A 115 3.59 -11.63 -2.51
CA THR A 115 5.01 -11.78 -2.86
C THR A 115 5.45 -10.70 -3.84
N ARG A 116 4.69 -10.50 -4.93
CA ARG A 116 4.96 -9.44 -5.91
C ARG A 116 4.86 -8.04 -5.28
N LYS A 117 3.87 -7.81 -4.41
CA LYS A 117 3.74 -6.54 -3.66
C LYS A 117 5.00 -6.25 -2.85
N LYS A 118 5.48 -7.23 -2.08
CA LYS A 118 6.71 -7.10 -1.27
C LYS A 118 7.94 -6.79 -2.12
N GLU A 119 8.08 -7.47 -3.25
CA GLU A 119 9.22 -7.31 -4.15
C GLU A 119 9.26 -5.93 -4.81
N ILE A 120 8.12 -5.44 -5.30
CA ILE A 120 7.99 -4.09 -5.86
C ILE A 120 8.31 -3.03 -4.80
N ILE A 121 7.76 -3.15 -3.59
CA ILE A 121 8.04 -2.23 -2.49
C ILE A 121 9.52 -2.22 -2.14
N ARG A 122 10.15 -3.41 -2.06
CA ARG A 122 11.58 -3.54 -1.79
C ARG A 122 12.42 -2.89 -2.89
N HIS A 123 12.09 -3.14 -4.15
CA HIS A 123 12.79 -2.55 -5.29
C HIS A 123 12.68 -1.02 -5.30
N LEU A 124 11.49 -0.46 -5.03
CA LEU A 124 11.29 0.98 -4.91
C LEU A 124 12.07 1.57 -3.73
N ALA A 125 12.06 0.90 -2.57
CA ALA A 125 12.81 1.33 -1.39
C ALA A 125 14.32 1.36 -1.66
N ILE A 126 14.85 0.37 -2.38
CA ILE A 126 16.26 0.34 -2.82
C ILE A 126 16.54 1.47 -3.81
N LYS A 127 15.71 1.60 -4.86
CA LYS A 127 15.88 2.61 -5.92
C LYS A 127 15.91 4.04 -5.37
N HIS A 128 15.15 4.32 -4.32
CA HIS A 128 15.07 5.63 -3.69
C HIS A 128 15.94 5.77 -2.43
N GLY A 129 16.85 4.82 -2.17
CA GLY A 129 17.83 4.90 -1.08
C GLY A 129 17.24 4.77 0.33
N VAL A 130 16.02 4.26 0.47
CA VAL A 130 15.39 3.96 1.76
C VAL A 130 15.99 2.69 2.38
N LEU A 131 16.33 1.71 1.53
CA LEU A 131 17.03 0.50 1.93
C LEU A 131 18.35 0.43 1.15
N THR A 132 19.44 0.07 1.84
CA THR A 132 20.68 -0.30 1.18
C THR A 132 20.48 -1.65 0.50
N THR A 133 20.99 -1.81 -0.74
CA THR A 133 21.06 -3.12 -1.37
C THR A 133 21.86 -4.04 -0.45
N PRO A 134 21.31 -5.19 -0.01
CA PRO A 134 22.15 -6.18 0.64
C PRO A 134 23.29 -6.53 -0.33
N PRO A 135 24.51 -6.77 0.17
CA PRO A 135 25.57 -7.30 -0.69
C PRO A 135 25.02 -8.53 -1.40
N MET A 136 25.12 -8.55 -2.72
CA MET A 136 24.65 -9.69 -3.49
C MET A 136 25.25 -10.96 -2.88
N PRO A 137 24.43 -12.01 -2.62
CA PRO A 137 25.02 -13.30 -2.31
C PRO A 137 25.96 -13.64 -3.47
N ALA A 138 27.22 -13.96 -3.15
CA ALA A 138 28.17 -14.41 -4.15
C ALA A 138 27.48 -15.48 -5.01
N LYS A 139 27.61 -15.36 -6.34
CA LYS A 139 27.07 -16.35 -7.28
C LYS A 139 27.39 -17.74 -6.72
N PRO A 140 26.42 -18.66 -6.57
CA PRO A 140 26.75 -20.02 -6.22
C PRO A 140 27.67 -20.52 -7.34
N THR A 141 28.94 -20.71 -7.01
CA THR A 141 29.90 -21.29 -7.93
C THR A 141 29.47 -22.74 -8.08
N ASN A 142 28.71 -23.04 -9.14
CA ASN A 142 28.39 -24.43 -9.54
C ASN A 142 29.64 -25.18 -10.05
N ASP A 143 30.83 -24.67 -9.76
CA ASP A 143 32.07 -25.37 -10.06
C ASP A 143 32.18 -26.57 -9.12
N PRO A 144 32.31 -27.79 -9.66
CA PRO A 144 32.58 -28.94 -8.84
C PRO A 144 33.93 -28.74 -8.13
N SER A 145 34.04 -29.26 -6.91
CA SER A 145 35.27 -29.18 -6.12
C SER A 145 36.44 -29.80 -6.89
N GLU A 146 37.65 -29.28 -6.66
CA GLU A 146 38.87 -29.82 -7.29
C GLU A 146 39.05 -31.33 -7.03
N ALA A 147 38.64 -31.80 -5.84
CA ALA A 147 38.62 -33.23 -5.52
C ALA A 147 37.71 -34.04 -6.46
N THR A 148 36.56 -33.48 -6.87
CA THR A 148 35.63 -34.11 -7.81
C THR A 148 36.20 -34.10 -9.23
N LYS A 149 36.82 -32.99 -9.64
CA LYS A 149 37.50 -32.86 -10.93
C LYS A 149 38.63 -33.89 -11.06
N ASN A 150 39.46 -34.03 -10.02
CA ASN A 150 40.57 -34.98 -9.99
C ASN A 150 40.09 -36.44 -10.02
N LYS A 151 39.02 -36.77 -9.30
CA LYS A 151 38.41 -38.11 -9.37
C LYS A 151 37.86 -38.43 -10.76
N ALA A 152 37.23 -37.47 -11.43
CA ALA A 152 36.73 -37.66 -12.79
C ALA A 152 37.89 -37.89 -13.77
N VAL A 153 38.98 -37.13 -13.66
CA VAL A 153 40.17 -37.33 -14.49
C VAL A 153 40.81 -38.69 -14.25
N GLN A 154 40.98 -39.09 -12.99
CA GLN A 154 41.52 -40.41 -12.62
C GLN A 154 40.65 -41.55 -13.14
N PHE A 155 39.33 -41.42 -13.08
CA PHE A 155 38.40 -42.42 -13.61
C PHE A 155 38.61 -42.70 -15.11
N TYR A 156 38.88 -41.67 -15.92
CA TYR A 156 39.11 -41.83 -17.36
C TYR A 156 40.56 -42.15 -17.74
N GLN A 157 41.49 -42.17 -16.78
CA GLN A 157 42.90 -42.53 -16.98
C GLN A 157 43.20 -44.00 -16.64
N ILE A 158 42.22 -44.74 -16.12
CA ILE A 158 42.37 -46.17 -15.82
C ILE A 158 42.27 -46.97 -17.13
N ASP A 159 43.35 -47.67 -17.50
CA ASP A 159 43.43 -48.50 -18.71
C ASP A 159 42.45 -49.69 -18.71
N GLU A 160 41.92 -50.08 -17.55
CA GLU A 160 40.88 -51.12 -17.42
C GLU A 160 39.51 -50.65 -17.92
N ILE A 161 39.29 -49.33 -18.01
CA ILE A 161 38.03 -48.74 -18.46
C ILE A 161 38.23 -48.36 -19.93
N SER A 162 37.61 -49.14 -20.83
CA SER A 162 37.63 -48.83 -22.26
C SER A 162 37.17 -47.38 -22.48
N SER A 163 37.98 -46.59 -23.20
CA SER A 163 37.71 -45.18 -23.58
C SER A 163 36.52 -45.00 -24.53
N VAL A 164 35.67 -46.01 -24.67
CA VAL A 164 34.56 -46.05 -25.61
C VAL A 164 33.33 -45.43 -24.94
N ALA A 165 32.84 -44.34 -25.53
CA ALA A 165 31.58 -43.72 -25.15
C ALA A 165 30.46 -44.77 -25.02
N THR A 166 29.73 -44.71 -23.90
CA THR A 166 28.54 -45.55 -23.67
C THR A 166 27.58 -45.41 -24.85
N GLY A 167 27.22 -46.54 -25.48
CA GLY A 167 26.22 -46.62 -26.54
C GLY A 167 26.72 -46.71 -28.00
N LYS A 168 28.04 -46.77 -28.27
CA LYS A 168 28.55 -46.83 -29.67
C LYS A 168 28.94 -48.22 -30.21
N LYS A 169 29.03 -49.29 -29.40
CA LYS A 169 29.37 -50.64 -29.89
C LYS A 169 28.73 -51.80 -29.09
N ASP A 170 27.54 -51.62 -28.54
CA ASP A 170 26.89 -52.75 -27.86
C ASP A 170 26.45 -53.84 -28.83
N ILE A 171 26.29 -53.51 -30.13
CA ILE A 171 25.83 -54.45 -31.15
C ILE A 171 26.95 -54.77 -32.13
N VAL A 172 27.37 -56.04 -32.16
CA VAL A 172 28.28 -56.60 -33.17
C VAL A 172 27.45 -57.33 -34.22
N ILE A 173 27.64 -57.00 -35.50
CA ILE A 173 26.99 -57.70 -36.61
C ILE A 173 27.92 -58.82 -37.07
N VAL A 174 27.54 -60.07 -36.80
CA VAL A 174 28.28 -61.26 -37.23
C VAL A 174 27.62 -61.82 -38.50
N LYS A 175 28.43 -62.05 -39.54
CA LYS A 175 27.97 -62.73 -40.76
C LYS A 175 28.05 -64.24 -40.53
N LEU A 176 26.93 -64.93 -40.74
CA LEU A 176 26.90 -66.39 -40.78
C LEU A 176 27.39 -66.91 -42.15
N PRO A 177 27.86 -68.17 -42.22
CA PRO A 177 28.31 -68.79 -43.47
C PRO A 177 27.22 -68.83 -44.56
N ASP A 178 25.94 -68.79 -44.18
CA ASP A 178 24.79 -68.73 -45.09
C ASP A 178 24.55 -67.31 -45.68
N GLY A 179 25.41 -66.35 -45.37
CA GLY A 179 25.38 -64.98 -45.89
C GLY A 179 24.46 -64.01 -45.13
N SER A 180 23.67 -64.49 -44.17
CA SER A 180 22.82 -63.65 -43.32
C SER A 180 23.59 -62.97 -42.19
N ASN A 181 23.16 -61.77 -41.80
CA ASN A 181 23.78 -60.98 -40.74
C ASN A 181 22.95 -61.05 -39.45
N ILE A 182 23.57 -61.39 -38.32
CA ILE A 182 22.93 -61.39 -36.99
C ILE A 182 23.55 -60.30 -36.11
N LYS A 183 22.70 -59.53 -35.45
CA LYS A 183 23.07 -58.52 -34.46
C LYS A 183 23.17 -59.17 -33.08
N VAL A 184 24.37 -59.22 -32.51
CA VAL A 184 24.61 -59.76 -31.16
C VAL A 184 25.00 -58.64 -30.23
N GLN A 185 24.33 -58.56 -29.07
CA GLN A 185 24.70 -57.61 -28.03
C GLN A 185 25.80 -58.21 -27.16
N LYS A 186 26.89 -57.48 -26.92
CA LYS A 186 28.00 -57.95 -26.07
C LYS A 186 27.78 -57.62 -24.61
#